data_AF-A0A7S1CLQ9-F1
#
_entry.id   AF-A0A7S1CLQ9-F1
#
_cell.length_a   1.000
_cell.length_b   1.000
_cell.length_c   1.000
_cell.angle_alpha   90.00
_cell.angle_beta   90.00
_cell.angle_gamma   90.00
#
_symmetry.space_group_name_H-M   'P 1'
#
loop_
_entity.id
_entity.type
_entity.pdbx_description
1 polymer ?
#
loop_
_entity_poly.entity_id
_entity_poly.type
_entity_poly.pdbx_seq_one_letter_code
_entity_poly.pdbx_strand_id
1 'polypeptide(L)'
;EGPRKAVDEDELVASAKRRKRSKREEKAAARAAAEAAAEERAASSRLPDDLDSEGPRKATRDILANRGLVKYRNKDHKNPRANQRRKYEKAKVRRKGQVREVRTGEADAYGGEASG
;
A
#
# COMPACT_ATOMS: atom_id res chain seq x y z
N GLU A 1 33.06 54.35 -26.49
CA GLU A 1 32.12 53.44 -25.80
C GLU A 1 30.72 53.72 -26.33
N GLY A 2 30.05 52.72 -26.93
CA GLY A 2 28.68 52.88 -27.46
C GLY A 2 27.63 52.68 -26.36
N PRO A 3 26.42 53.26 -26.50
CA PRO A 3 25.38 53.15 -25.47
C PRO A 3 24.96 51.68 -25.33
N ARG A 4 25.08 51.15 -24.11
CA ARG A 4 24.55 49.83 -23.75
C ARG A 4 23.04 49.88 -24.01
N LYS A 5 22.55 49.14 -25.02
CA LYS A 5 21.11 48.98 -25.27
C LYS A 5 20.46 48.55 -23.96
N ALA A 6 19.57 49.39 -23.42
CA ALA A 6 18.68 48.99 -22.35
C ALA A 6 17.87 47.82 -22.90
N VAL A 7 18.13 46.61 -22.41
CA VAL A 7 17.21 45.50 -22.64
C VAL A 7 15.94 45.88 -21.91
N ASP A 8 14.82 46.03 -22.63
CA ASP A 8 13.55 46.36 -22.02
C ASP A 8 13.22 45.25 -21.00
N GLU A 9 13.34 45.59 -19.71
CA GLU A 9 13.18 44.66 -18.58
C GLU A 9 11.87 43.88 -18.67
N ASP A 10 10.84 44.49 -19.25
CA ASP A 10 9.53 43.88 -19.51
C ASP A 10 9.59 42.72 -20.52
N GLU A 11 10.42 42.82 -21.56
CA GLU A 11 10.61 41.75 -22.56
C GLU A 11 11.38 40.57 -21.94
N LEU A 12 12.37 40.87 -21.10
CA LEU A 12 13.13 39.86 -20.35
C LEU A 12 12.19 39.07 -19.42
N VAL A 13 11.34 39.77 -18.66
CA VAL A 13 10.33 39.15 -17.77
C VAL A 13 9.31 38.33 -18.57
N ALA A 14 8.84 38.83 -19.71
CA ALA A 14 7.92 38.10 -20.59
C ALA A 14 8.55 36.81 -21.14
N SER A 15 9.83 36.85 -21.53
CA SER A 15 10.57 35.67 -22.00
C SER A 15 10.76 34.62 -20.90
N ALA A 16 11.03 35.06 -19.66
CA ALA A 16 11.16 34.20 -18.50
C ALA A 16 9.83 33.51 -18.15
N LYS A 17 8.71 34.24 -18.23
CA LYS A 17 7.35 33.68 -18.06
C LYS A 17 7.02 32.64 -19.13
N ARG A 18 7.38 32.88 -20.40
CA ARG A 18 7.21 31.91 -21.50
C ARG A 18 8.01 30.63 -21.27
N ARG A 19 9.30 30.75 -20.89
CA ARG A 19 10.15 29.58 -20.57
C ARG A 19 9.63 28.78 -19.37
N LYS A 20 9.11 29.47 -18.34
CA LYS A 20 8.50 28.81 -17.18
C LYS A 20 7.22 28.06 -17.57
N ARG A 21 6.43 28.62 -18.49
CA ARG A 21 5.22 27.99 -19.02
C ARG A 21 5.57 26.77 -19.89
N SER A 22 6.49 26.90 -20.84
CA SER A 22 6.92 25.78 -21.70
C SER A 22 7.49 24.62 -20.87
N LYS A 23 8.37 24.92 -19.88
CA LYS A 23 8.89 23.89 -18.97
C LYS A 23 7.81 23.19 -18.15
N ARG A 24 6.73 23.88 -17.79
CA ARG A 24 5.57 23.28 -17.10
C ARG A 24 4.75 22.40 -18.05
N GLU A 25 4.52 22.86 -19.27
CA GLU A 25 3.80 22.12 -20.32
C GLU A 25 4.57 20.86 -20.74
N GLU A 26 5.87 20.94 -20.97
CA GLU A 26 6.74 19.78 -21.24
C GLU A 26 6.72 18.78 -20.09
N LYS A 27 6.82 19.24 -18.84
CA LYS A 27 6.73 18.37 -17.66
C LYS A 27 5.35 17.71 -17.53
N ALA A 28 4.28 18.42 -17.89
CA ALA A 28 2.93 17.87 -17.89
C ALA A 28 2.75 16.83 -19.00
N ALA A 29 3.25 17.11 -20.21
CA ALA A 29 3.23 16.17 -21.34
C ALA A 29 4.05 14.91 -21.05
N ALA A 30 5.25 15.05 -20.46
CA ALA A 30 6.08 13.93 -20.06
C ALA A 30 5.41 13.06 -18.98
N ARG A 31 4.68 13.68 -18.03
CA ARG A 31 3.89 12.95 -17.03
C ARG A 31 2.73 12.20 -17.67
N ALA A 32 1.98 12.83 -18.56
CA ALA A 32 0.87 12.20 -19.27
C ALA A 32 1.36 11.02 -20.13
N ALA A 33 2.48 11.18 -20.84
CA ALA A 33 3.09 10.11 -21.62
C ALA A 33 3.56 8.93 -20.74
N ALA A 34 4.16 9.24 -19.57
CA ALA A 34 4.57 8.21 -18.62
C ALA A 34 3.37 7.47 -18.01
N GLU A 35 2.28 8.18 -17.73
CA GLU A 35 1.04 7.59 -17.21
C GLU A 35 0.37 6.68 -18.26
N ALA A 36 0.28 7.13 -19.52
CA ALA A 36 -0.22 6.32 -20.62
C ALA A 36 0.62 5.05 -20.85
N ALA A 37 1.95 5.16 -20.84
CA ALA A 37 2.84 4.02 -20.96
C ALA A 37 2.74 3.06 -19.75
N ALA A 38 2.53 3.60 -18.55
CA ALA A 38 2.31 2.79 -17.35
C ALA A 38 0.96 2.05 -17.41
N GLU A 39 -0.08 2.68 -17.94
CA GLU A 39 -1.39 2.06 -18.14
C GLU A 39 -1.34 0.95 -19.19
N GLU A 40 -0.68 1.15 -20.32
CA GLU A 40 -0.47 0.12 -21.34
C GLU A 40 0.29 -1.09 -20.79
N ARG A 41 1.35 -0.84 -20.01
CA ARG A 41 2.12 -1.88 -19.32
C ARG A 41 1.29 -2.61 -18.25
N ALA A 42 0.44 -1.88 -17.54
CA ALA A 42 -0.49 -2.46 -16.57
C ALA A 42 -1.59 -3.29 -17.27
N ALA A 43 -2.05 -2.88 -18.44
CA ALA A 43 -3.06 -3.60 -19.22
C ALA A 43 -2.52 -4.92 -19.76
N SER A 44 -1.32 -4.90 -20.34
CA SER A 44 -0.65 -6.10 -20.83
C SER A 44 -0.35 -7.11 -19.71
N SER A 45 0.12 -6.64 -18.54
CA SER A 45 0.37 -7.52 -17.38
C SER A 45 -0.89 -8.06 -16.68
N ARG A 46 -2.09 -7.52 -16.96
CA ARG A 46 -3.36 -8.02 -16.40
C ARG A 46 -3.92 -9.21 -17.16
N LEU A 47 -3.45 -9.46 -18.38
CA LEU A 47 -3.81 -10.65 -19.15
C LEU A 47 -3.06 -11.85 -18.54
N PRO A 48 -3.76 -12.92 -18.12
CA PRO A 48 -3.10 -14.15 -17.72
C PRO A 48 -2.32 -14.73 -18.90
N ASP A 49 -1.04 -15.04 -18.70
CA ASP A 49 -0.22 -15.76 -19.69
C ASP A 49 -0.79 -17.16 -20.01
N ASP A 50 -1.57 -17.73 -19.08
CA ASP A 50 -2.18 -19.05 -19.18
C ASP A 50 -3.55 -19.04 -19.88
N LEU A 51 -3.62 -18.47 -21.09
CA LEU A 51 -4.63 -18.93 -22.03
C LEU A 51 -4.20 -20.32 -22.48
N ASP A 52 -4.65 -21.37 -21.76
CA ASP A 52 -4.53 -22.76 -22.22
C ASP A 52 -4.95 -22.82 -23.70
N SER A 53 -3.97 -22.85 -24.61
CA SER A 53 -4.19 -22.65 -26.05
C SER A 53 -4.76 -23.88 -26.73
N GLU A 54 -4.98 -24.95 -25.98
CA GLU A 54 -5.49 -26.22 -26.47
C GLU A 54 -6.69 -26.67 -25.63
N GLY A 55 -7.89 -26.53 -26.20
CA GLY A 55 -9.13 -27.05 -25.64
C GLY A 55 -10.26 -26.00 -25.47
N PRO A 56 -11.47 -26.45 -25.08
CA PRO A 56 -12.56 -25.54 -24.78
C PRO A 56 -12.23 -24.66 -23.57
N ARG A 57 -12.78 -23.45 -23.54
CA ARG A 57 -12.58 -22.49 -22.45
C ARG A 57 -12.96 -23.10 -21.09
N LYS A 58 -12.01 -23.14 -20.16
CA LYS A 58 -12.25 -23.61 -18.78
C LYS A 58 -13.14 -22.61 -18.02
N ALA A 59 -14.03 -23.13 -17.17
CA ALA A 59 -14.84 -22.30 -16.28
C ALA A 59 -13.96 -21.65 -15.20
N THR A 60 -14.23 -20.39 -14.86
CA THR A 60 -13.46 -19.67 -13.82
C THR A 60 -13.82 -20.18 -12.42
N ARG A 61 -12.89 -19.97 -11.47
CA ARG A 61 -13.11 -20.35 -10.06
C ARG A 61 -14.39 -19.76 -9.49
N ASP A 62 -14.77 -18.55 -9.90
CA ASP A 62 -15.94 -17.86 -9.36
C ASP A 62 -17.25 -18.51 -9.84
N ILE A 63 -17.29 -18.98 -11.10
CA ILE A 63 -18.39 -19.78 -11.66
C ILE A 63 -18.46 -21.16 -11.00
N LEU A 64 -17.31 -21.80 -10.75
CA LEU A 64 -17.28 -23.11 -10.10
C LEU A 64 -17.69 -23.04 -8.62
N ALA A 65 -17.24 -22.01 -7.90
CA ALA A 65 -17.45 -21.89 -6.46
C ALA A 65 -18.81 -21.26 -6.08
N ASN A 66 -19.44 -20.50 -6.98
CA ASN A 66 -20.77 -19.87 -6.81
C ASN A 66 -20.95 -19.16 -5.44
N ARG A 67 -19.90 -18.48 -4.96
CA ARG A 67 -19.91 -17.85 -3.63
C ARG A 67 -20.70 -16.54 -3.56
N GLY A 68 -20.98 -15.90 -4.70
CA GLY A 68 -21.68 -14.62 -4.75
C GLY A 68 -20.96 -13.48 -4.01
N LEU A 69 -21.71 -12.44 -3.64
CA LEU A 69 -21.20 -11.25 -2.95
C LEU A 69 -21.09 -11.46 -1.43
N VAL A 70 -20.22 -12.38 -1.02
CA VAL A 70 -19.94 -12.63 0.41
C VAL A 70 -18.92 -11.65 0.99
N LYS A 71 -19.14 -11.22 2.24
CA LYS A 71 -18.19 -10.37 2.98
C LYS A 71 -16.83 -11.06 3.18
N TYR A 72 -15.78 -10.25 3.30
CA TYR A 72 -14.46 -10.76 3.70
C TYR A 72 -14.50 -11.43 5.09
N ARG A 73 -13.83 -12.58 5.23
CA ARG A 73 -13.64 -13.29 6.50
C ARG A 73 -12.14 -13.52 6.74
N ASN A 74 -11.67 -13.14 7.93
CA ASN A 74 -10.29 -13.36 8.36
C ASN A 74 -9.91 -14.86 8.29
N LYS A 75 -8.64 -15.16 8.01
CA LYS A 75 -8.07 -16.51 7.92
C LYS A 75 -8.30 -17.33 9.18
N ASP A 76 -8.30 -16.72 10.36
CA ASP A 76 -8.52 -17.44 11.62
C ASP A 76 -9.92 -18.03 11.73
N HIS A 77 -10.92 -17.32 11.20
CA HIS A 77 -12.29 -17.81 11.20
C HIS A 77 -12.50 -18.99 10.26
N LYS A 78 -11.52 -19.30 9.38
CA LYS A 78 -11.53 -20.51 8.56
C LYS A 78 -11.13 -21.76 9.35
N ASN A 79 -10.35 -21.62 10.43
CA ASN A 79 -9.89 -22.74 11.26
C ASN A 79 -10.34 -22.55 12.72
N PRO A 80 -11.33 -23.33 13.19
CA PRO A 80 -11.85 -23.22 14.57
C PRO A 80 -10.76 -23.30 15.65
N ARG A 81 -9.75 -24.16 15.47
CA ARG A 81 -8.64 -24.31 16.41
C ARG A 81 -7.79 -23.04 16.49
N ALA A 82 -7.44 -22.45 15.35
CA ALA A 82 -6.63 -21.23 15.30
C ALA A 82 -7.36 -20.03 15.93
N ASN A 83 -8.66 -19.92 15.68
CA ASN A 83 -9.52 -18.89 16.29
C ASN A 83 -9.54 -19.03 17.83
N GLN A 84 -9.79 -20.23 18.36
CA GLN A 84 -9.84 -20.45 19.80
C GLN A 84 -8.46 -20.24 20.47
N ARG A 85 -7.37 -20.65 19.82
CA ARG A 85 -6.01 -20.38 20.32
C ARG A 85 -5.73 -18.89 20.47
N ARG A 86 -6.02 -18.09 19.44
CA ARG A 86 -5.83 -16.62 19.46
C ARG A 86 -6.73 -15.94 20.49
N LYS A 87 -7.97 -16.41 20.65
CA LYS A 87 -8.88 -15.93 21.70
C LYS A 87 -8.32 -16.17 23.10
N TYR A 88 -7.79 -17.38 23.35
CA TYR A 88 -7.16 -17.71 24.64
C TYR A 88 -5.92 -16.86 24.90
N GLU A 89 -5.01 -16.72 23.93
CA GLU A 89 -3.82 -15.87 24.04
C GLU A 89 -4.20 -14.41 24.38
N LYS A 90 -5.18 -13.84 23.67
CA LYS A 90 -5.69 -12.49 23.93
C LYS A 90 -6.33 -12.37 25.32
N ALA A 91 -7.07 -13.38 25.76
CA ALA A 91 -7.66 -13.42 27.10
C ALA A 91 -6.59 -13.49 28.19
N LYS A 92 -5.51 -14.26 27.98
CA LYS A 92 -4.37 -14.35 28.91
C LYS A 92 -3.68 -13.00 29.08
N VAL A 93 -3.43 -12.28 27.99
CA VAL A 93 -2.84 -10.91 28.04
C VAL A 93 -3.78 -9.94 28.77
N ARG A 94 -5.09 -9.96 28.46
CA ARG A 94 -6.07 -9.11 29.16
C ARG A 94 -6.12 -9.43 30.66
N ARG A 95 -6.00 -10.70 31.03
CA ARG A 95 -5.99 -11.13 32.44
C ARG A 95 -4.77 -10.60 33.18
N LYS A 96 -3.58 -10.68 32.57
CA LYS A 96 -2.34 -10.12 33.13
C LYS A 96 -2.43 -8.62 33.41
N GLY A 97 -3.15 -7.87 32.56
CA GLY A 97 -3.37 -6.44 32.76
C GLY A 97 -4.42 -6.10 33.84
N GLN A 98 -5.36 -7.00 34.12
CA GLN A 98 -6.42 -6.77 35.11
C GLN A 98 -6.05 -7.24 36.51
N VAL A 99 -5.33 -8.35 36.62
CA VAL A 99 -5.01 -9.00 37.89
C VAL A 99 -3.53 -9.35 37.88
N ARG A 100 -2.83 -9.02 38.97
CA ARG A 100 -1.45 -9.44 39.18
C ARG A 100 -1.38 -10.96 39.25
N GLU A 101 -0.52 -11.56 38.44
CA GLU A 101 -0.26 -13.00 38.50
C GLU A 101 0.48 -13.36 39.80
N VAL A 102 0.33 -14.62 40.23
CA VAL A 102 1.05 -15.14 41.40
C VAL A 102 2.55 -15.11 41.09
N ARG A 103 3.34 -14.48 41.96
CA ARG A 103 4.80 -14.45 41.86
C ARG A 103 5.36 -15.79 42.33
N THR A 104 6.07 -16.52 41.47
CA THR A 104 6.59 -17.87 41.77
C THR A 104 8.12 -17.96 41.89
N GLY A 105 8.82 -16.82 41.94
CA GLY A 105 10.29 -16.77 41.86
C GLY A 105 10.97 -15.79 42.82
N GLU A 106 10.26 -15.25 43.81
CA GLU A 106 10.83 -14.34 44.83
C GLU A 106 11.51 -15.08 45.99
N ALA A 107 11.66 -16.41 45.92
CA ALA A 107 12.15 -17.21 47.03
C ALA A 107 13.64 -16.97 47.36
N ASP A 108 14.45 -16.50 46.38
CA ASP A 108 15.91 -16.46 46.54
C ASP A 108 16.47 -15.04 46.83
N ALA A 109 15.89 -13.96 46.29
CA ALA A 109 16.23 -12.56 46.63
C ALA A 109 15.24 -11.53 46.00
N TYR A 110 15.08 -10.36 46.64
CA TYR A 110 14.31 -9.23 46.10
C TYR A 110 15.11 -8.43 45.07
N GLY A 111 14.67 -8.42 43.81
CA GLY A 111 15.33 -7.73 42.68
C GLY A 111 14.86 -6.29 42.41
N GLY A 112 13.98 -5.73 43.24
CA GLY A 112 13.35 -4.42 43.01
C GLY A 112 12.04 -4.46 42.19
N GLU A 113 11.36 -3.31 42.08
CA GLU A 113 10.13 -3.17 41.29
C GLU A 113 10.44 -2.78 39.84
N ALA A 114 10.27 -3.71 38.90
CA ALA A 114 10.58 -3.45 37.48
C ALA A 114 9.61 -2.48 36.78
N SER A 115 8.37 -2.32 37.30
CA SER A 115 7.33 -1.53 36.64
C SER A 115 7.16 -0.10 37.15
N GLY A 116 7.85 0.28 38.24
CA GLY A 116 7.78 1.63 38.83
C GLY A 116 6.44 2.01 39.45
#